data_AF-A0A2P6ARS3-F1
#
_entry.id   AF-A0A2P6ARS3-F1
#
_cell.length_a   1.000
_cell.length_b   1.000
_cell.length_c   1.000
_cell.angle_alpha   90.00
_cell.angle_beta   90.00
_cell.angle_gamma   90.00
#
_symmetry.space_group_name_H-M   'P 1'
#
loop_
_entity.id
_entity.type
_entity.pdbx_description
1 polymer ?
#
loop_
_entity_poly.entity_id
_entity_poly.type
_entity_poly.pdbx_seq_one_letter_code
_entity_poly.pdbx_strand_id
1 'polypeptide(L)'
;GLQPDIVMTALDSDVIKTYVELGLGVGITASQAFNPQRDIGLKALDSEHLFEASTTRLAVRTGHYLRDFAYRFIELCSPELEEDIVRQRIQHAGT
;
A
#
# COMPACT_ATOMS: atom_id res chain seq x y z
N GLY A 1 20.57 -5.28 -18.94
CA GLY A 1 19.50 -5.36 -17.94
C GLY A 1 19.83 -6.43 -16.94
N LEU A 2 19.36 -6.29 -15.70
CA LEU A 2 19.47 -7.36 -14.70
C LEU A 2 18.33 -8.38 -14.95
N GLN A 3 18.61 -9.66 -14.76
CA GLN A 3 17.61 -10.71 -14.80
C GLN A 3 17.51 -11.31 -13.39
N PRO A 4 16.50 -10.92 -12.60
CA PRO A 4 16.34 -11.43 -11.25
C PRO A 4 15.95 -12.91 -11.27
N ASP A 5 16.49 -13.69 -10.35
CA ASP A 5 16.06 -15.06 -10.09
C ASP A 5 14.90 -15.04 -9.10
N ILE A 6 13.67 -15.06 -9.62
CA ILE A 6 12.44 -14.98 -8.82
C ILE A 6 11.99 -16.40 -8.51
N VAL A 7 12.39 -16.91 -7.34
CA VAL A 7 12.06 -18.26 -6.88
C VAL A 7 10.64 -18.39 -6.30
N MET A 8 10.00 -17.27 -5.98
CA MET A 8 8.65 -17.23 -5.39
C MET A 8 7.94 -15.89 -5.67
N THR A 9 6.61 -15.93 -5.80
CA THR A 9 5.74 -14.75 -5.81
C THR A 9 4.56 -14.99 -4.86
N ALA A 10 4.21 -13.97 -4.08
CA ALA A 10 3.10 -14.01 -3.15
C ALA A 10 2.37 -12.66 -3.13
N LEU A 11 1.07 -12.70 -2.84
CA LEU A 11 0.23 -11.49 -2.71
C LEU A 11 0.31 -10.87 -1.32
N ASP A 12 0.65 -11.66 -0.31
CA ASP A 12 0.71 -11.26 1.09
C ASP A 12 2.16 -11.19 1.57
N SER A 13 2.52 -10.08 2.21
CA SER A 13 3.83 -9.86 2.81
C SER A 13 4.15 -10.85 3.93
N ASP A 14 3.16 -11.33 4.67
CA ASP A 14 3.41 -12.27 5.76
C ASP A 14 3.91 -13.61 5.20
N VAL A 15 3.38 -14.05 4.06
CA VAL A 15 3.87 -15.24 3.35
C VAL A 15 5.32 -15.02 2.88
N ILE A 16 5.64 -13.85 2.30
CA ILE A 16 7.01 -13.53 1.88
C ILE A 16 7.97 -13.61 3.08
N LYS A 17 7.61 -12.97 4.21
CA LYS A 17 8.43 -12.94 5.42
C LYS A 17 8.70 -14.33 5.97
N THR A 18 7.69 -15.20 6.05
CA THR A 18 7.87 -16.58 6.53
C THR A 18 8.91 -17.33 5.70
N TYR A 19 8.89 -17.22 4.37
CA TYR A 19 9.87 -17.93 3.54
C TYR A 19 11.27 -17.31 3.58
N VAL A 20 11.38 -16.00 3.81
CA VAL A 20 12.68 -15.37 4.09
C VAL A 20 13.27 -15.90 5.40
N GLU A 21 12.47 -16.03 6.46
CA GLU A 21 12.92 -16.61 7.74
C GLU A 21 13.36 -18.08 7.61
N LEU A 22 12.72 -18.83 6.72
CA LEU A 22 13.11 -20.21 6.40
C LEU A 22 14.36 -20.30 5.49
N GLY A 23 14.96 -19.17 5.10
CA GLY A 23 16.18 -19.13 4.32
C GLY A 23 15.99 -19.30 2.82
N LEU A 24 14.77 -19.12 2.29
CA LEU A 24 14.50 -19.23 0.85
C LEU A 24 15.22 -18.15 0.04
N GLY A 25 15.45 -16.97 0.63
CA GLY A 25 16.15 -15.87 -0.04
C GLY A 25 15.83 -14.50 0.57
N VAL A 26 15.87 -13.46 -0.26
CA VAL A 26 15.55 -12.07 0.12
C VAL A 26 14.12 -11.73 -0.30
N GLY A 27 13.36 -11.09 0.59
CA GLY A 27 12.00 -10.62 0.32
C GLY A 27 11.96 -9.15 -0.05
N ILE A 28 11.15 -8.80 -1.06
CA ILE A 28 10.84 -7.41 -1.42
C ILE A 28 9.38 -7.18 -1.06
N THR A 29 9.12 -6.23 -0.16
CA THR A 29 7.77 -5.90 0.33
C THR A 29 7.62 -4.39 0.50
N ALA A 30 6.37 -3.91 0.68
CA ALA A 30 6.14 -2.53 1.06
C ALA A 30 6.71 -2.25 2.46
N SER A 31 7.33 -1.08 2.65
CA SER A 31 7.95 -0.70 3.92
C SER A 31 7.01 -0.78 5.13
N GLN A 32 5.72 -0.49 4.93
CA GLN A 32 4.68 -0.56 5.98
C GLN A 32 4.40 -1.98 6.48
N ALA A 33 4.81 -3.03 5.75
CA ALA A 33 4.58 -4.42 6.11
C ALA A 33 5.63 -5.01 7.08
N PHE A 34 6.71 -4.27 7.34
CA PHE A 34 7.73 -4.64 8.32
C PHE A 34 7.48 -3.96 9.66
N ASN A 35 7.48 -4.75 10.73
CA ASN A 35 7.38 -4.26 12.10
C ASN A 35 8.56 -4.80 12.92
N PRO A 36 9.49 -3.94 13.37
CA PRO A 36 10.68 -4.36 14.14
C PRO A 36 10.38 -5.14 15.43
N GLN A 37 9.20 -4.95 16.03
CA GLN A 37 8.80 -5.63 17.26
C GLN A 37 8.23 -7.03 17.00
N ARG A 38 7.66 -7.26 15.81
CA ARG A 38 7.05 -8.55 15.43
C ARG A 38 8.00 -9.40 14.59
N ASP A 39 8.69 -8.76 13.64
CA ASP A 39 9.55 -9.40 12.65
C ASP A 39 11.02 -9.45 13.16
N ILE A 40 11.20 -9.91 14.40
CA ILE A 40 12.50 -9.89 15.11
C ILE A 40 13.59 -10.75 14.45
N GLY A 41 13.19 -11.76 13.67
CA GLY A 41 14.11 -12.62 12.92
C GLY A 41 14.57 -12.02 11.60
N LEU A 42 14.02 -10.87 11.22
CA LEU A 42 14.23 -10.22 9.94
C LEU A 42 14.90 -8.86 10.11
N LYS A 43 15.70 -8.49 9.11
CA LYS A 43 16.32 -7.18 9.02
C LYS A 43 15.83 -6.47 7.76
N ALA A 44 15.14 -5.35 7.94
CA ALA A 44 14.81 -4.46 6.83
C ALA A 44 16.09 -3.77 6.31
N LEU A 45 16.19 -3.66 4.98
CA LEU A 45 17.22 -2.92 4.28
C LEU A 45 16.56 -1.79 3.50
N ASP A 46 17.16 -0.59 3.55
CA ASP A 46 16.69 0.52 2.74
C ASP A 46 16.94 0.22 1.25
N SER A 47 15.91 0.45 0.44
CA SER A 47 15.90 0.21 -1.00
C SER A 47 15.19 1.31 -1.78
N GLU A 48 14.95 2.48 -1.17
CA GLU A 48 14.30 3.62 -1.84
C GLU A 48 15.05 4.08 -3.11
N HIS A 49 16.36 3.85 -3.18
CA HIS A 49 17.19 4.15 -4.34
C HIS A 49 17.07 3.14 -5.48
N LEU A 50 16.40 1.99 -5.27
CA LEU A 50 16.24 0.92 -6.25
C LEU A 50 14.85 0.90 -6.90
N PHE A 51 13.82 1.42 -6.21
CA PHE A 51 12.43 1.35 -6.65
C PHE A 51 11.76 2.73 -6.55
N GLU A 52 10.97 3.07 -7.56
CA GLU A 52 10.12 4.25 -7.49
C GLU A 52 9.02 4.08 -6.43
N ALA A 53 8.64 5.19 -5.80
CA ALA A 53 7.57 5.19 -4.81
C ALA A 53 6.22 4.77 -5.43
N SER A 54 5.52 3.86 -4.76
CA SER A 54 4.18 3.45 -5.15
C SER A 54 3.11 4.31 -4.46
N THR A 55 2.09 4.74 -5.21
CA THR A 55 0.98 5.55 -4.67
C THR A 55 -0.27 4.70 -4.46
N THR A 56 -0.71 4.56 -3.21
CA THR A 56 -2.01 3.97 -2.86
C THR A 56 -3.15 4.92 -3.23
N ARG A 57 -4.20 4.41 -3.89
CA ARG A 57 -5.34 5.21 -4.37
C ARG A 57 -6.65 4.72 -3.76
N LEU A 58 -7.51 5.68 -3.40
CA LEU A 58 -8.91 5.42 -3.05
C LEU A 58 -9.79 5.67 -4.27
N ALA A 59 -10.70 4.74 -4.54
CA ALA A 59 -11.62 4.83 -5.67
C ALA A 59 -13.07 4.84 -5.17
N VAL A 60 -13.85 5.79 -5.66
CA VAL A 60 -15.28 5.91 -5.40
C VAL A 60 -16.03 5.93 -6.73
N ARG A 61 -17.20 5.29 -6.77
CA ARG A 61 -18.00 5.24 -8.00
C ARG A 61 -18.68 6.58 -8.24
N THR A 62 -18.47 7.17 -9.41
CA THR A 62 -19.16 8.39 -9.84
C THR A 62 -20.65 8.12 -10.03
N GLY A 63 -21.49 9.13 -9.72
CA GLY A 63 -22.95 9.04 -9.82
C GLY A 63 -23.64 8.25 -8.70
N HIS A 64 -22.90 7.72 -7.73
CA HIS A 64 -23.47 7.11 -6.52
C HIS A 64 -23.45 8.09 -5.37
N TYR A 65 -24.51 8.11 -4.57
CA TYR A 65 -24.55 8.88 -3.35
C TYR A 65 -23.59 8.28 -2.31
N LEU A 66 -22.51 9.00 -2.03
CA LEU A 66 -21.57 8.65 -0.97
C LEU A 66 -22.16 9.13 0.37
N ARG A 67 -22.27 8.21 1.33
CA ARG A 67 -22.81 8.52 2.67
C ARG A 67 -21.75 9.21 3.53
N ASP A 68 -22.19 9.95 4.54
CA ASP A 68 -21.31 10.73 5.45
C ASP A 68 -20.17 9.89 6.07
N PHE A 69 -20.45 8.65 6.47
CA PHE A 69 -19.42 7.76 7.01
C PHE A 69 -18.30 7.44 6.02
N ALA A 70 -18.58 7.47 4.71
CA ALA A 70 -17.60 7.17 3.69
C ALA A 70 -16.69 8.37 3.41
N TYR A 71 -17.20 9.60 3.51
CA TYR A 71 -16.35 10.80 3.55
C TYR A 71 -15.44 10.77 4.78
N ARG A 72 -16.00 10.44 5.94
CA ARG A 72 -15.20 10.29 7.17
C ARG A 72 -14.13 9.21 7.05
N PHE A 73 -14.42 8.09 6.39
CA PHE A 73 -13.43 7.04 6.12
C PHE A 73 -12.28 7.54 5.23
N ILE A 74 -12.60 8.28 4.16
CA ILE A 74 -11.59 8.84 3.26
C ILE A 74 -10.66 9.82 4.01
N GLU A 75 -11.23 10.69 4.84
CA GLU A 75 -10.48 11.64 5.67
C GLU A 75 -9.57 10.91 6.70
N LEU A 76 -10.02 9.79 7.26
CA LEU A 76 -9.20 8.94 8.13
C LEU A 76 -8.03 8.28 7.39
N CYS A 77 -8.19 7.98 6.09
CA CYS A 77 -7.11 7.46 5.26
C CYS A 77 -6.09 8.54 4.86
N SER A 78 -6.55 9.76 4.62
CA SER A 78 -5.70 10.91 4.29
C SER A 78 -6.36 12.20 4.76
N PRO A 79 -5.77 12.91 5.73
CA PRO A 79 -6.31 14.18 6.24
C PRO A 79 -6.43 15.28 5.17
N GLU A 80 -5.66 15.19 4.09
CA GLU A 80 -5.72 16.14 2.96
C GLU A 80 -6.97 15.95 2.08
N LEU A 81 -7.70 14.84 2.26
CA LEU A 81 -8.92 14.50 1.53
C LEU A 81 -10.16 14.79 2.38
N GLU A 82 -10.30 16.04 2.85
CA GLU A 82 -11.47 16.50 3.59
C GLU A 82 -12.77 16.33 2.80
N GLU A 83 -13.89 16.18 3.52
CA GLU A 83 -15.21 15.91 2.92
C GLU A 83 -15.55 16.90 1.79
N ASP A 84 -15.34 18.20 2.01
CA ASP A 84 -15.65 19.24 1.03
C ASP A 84 -14.82 19.11 -0.25
N ILE A 85 -13.52 18.80 -0.11
CA ILE A 85 -12.60 18.60 -1.24
C ILE A 85 -13.04 17.37 -2.06
N VAL A 86 -13.37 16.27 -1.36
CA VAL A 86 -13.81 15.03 -2.00
C VAL A 86 -15.16 15.22 -2.69
N ARG A 87 -16.11 15.90 -2.03
CA ARG A 87 -17.44 16.20 -2.58
C ARG A 87 -17.33 17.05 -3.85
N GLN A 88 -16.48 18.08 -3.85
CA GLN A 88 -16.19 18.87 -5.03
C GLN A 88 -15.60 18.02 -6.16
N ARG A 89 -14.59 17.19 -5.88
CA ARG A 89 -13.93 16.36 -6.91
C ARG A 89 -14.87 15.32 -7.53
N ILE A 90 -15.74 14.70 -6.75
CA ILE A 90 -16.70 13.70 -7.26
C ILE A 90 -17.77 14.35 -8.14
N GLN A 91 -18.23 15.57 -7.80
CA GLN A 91 -19.22 16.30 -8.60
C GLN A 91 -18.67 16.74 -9.97
N HIS A 92 -17.40 17.13 -10.04
CA HIS A 92 -16.76 17.55 -11.29
C HIS A 92 -16.32 16.37 -12.18
N ALA A 93 -16.16 15.17 -11.63
CA ALA A 93 -15.80 13.97 -12.41
C ALA A 93 -16.96 13.41 -13.27
N GLY A 94 -18.17 14.00 -13.17
CA GLY A 94 -19.37 13.59 -13.91
C GLY A 94 -19.75 14.47 -15.10
N THR A 95 -18.95 15.49 -15.44
CA THR A 95 -19.08 16.36 -16.63
C THR A 95 -17.88 16.18 -17.53
#